data_AF-A0A4S2KVS9-F1
#
_entry.id   AF-A0A4S2KVS9-F1
#
_cell.length_a   1.000
_cell.length_b   1.000
_cell.length_c   1.000
_cell.angle_alpha   90.00
_cell.angle_beta   90.00
_cell.angle_gamma   90.00
#
_symmetry.space_group_name_H-M   'P 1'
#
loop_
_entity.id
_entity.type
_entity.pdbx_description
1 polymer ?
#
loop_
_entity_poly.entity_id
_entity_poly.type
_entity_poly.pdbx_seq_one_letter_code
_entity_poly.pdbx_strand_id
1 'polypeptide(L)'
;MYPSDSEPLEKQELLDALERHMGVKPVLHCMKKHGEAAKLLEVRVCFNPKLEMISCYQQGMNKGEIDITAGWKVENSIPCPDKLILPRHQNS
;
A
#
# COMPACT_ATOMS: atom_id res chain seq x y z
N MET A 1 9.07 -11.20 8.45
CA MET A 1 8.22 -10.90 7.27
C MET A 1 9.03 -11.19 6.03
N TYR A 2 8.56 -12.10 5.19
CA TYR A 2 9.24 -12.53 3.96
C TYR A 2 8.19 -12.68 2.84
N PRO A 3 8.59 -12.54 1.56
CA PRO A 3 7.66 -12.78 0.47
C PRO A 3 7.21 -14.25 0.39
N SER A 4 5.91 -14.46 0.25
CA SER A 4 5.25 -15.77 0.10
C SER A 4 4.03 -15.63 -0.81
N ASP A 5 3.84 -16.58 -1.72
CA ASP A 5 2.70 -16.54 -2.67
C ASP A 5 1.42 -17.18 -2.10
N SER A 6 1.50 -17.77 -0.91
CA SER A 6 0.41 -18.57 -0.31
C SER A 6 0.10 -18.22 1.14
N GLU A 7 1.06 -17.67 1.88
CA GLU A 7 0.86 -17.31 3.28
C GLU A 7 0.39 -15.86 3.39
N PRO A 8 -0.83 -15.61 3.92
CA PRO A 8 -1.31 -14.25 4.14
C PRO A 8 -0.56 -13.59 5.30
N LEU A 9 -0.19 -12.34 5.08
CA LEU A 9 0.39 -11.43 6.06
C LEU A 9 -0.68 -10.48 6.58
N GLU A 10 -0.68 -10.22 7.88
CA GLU A 10 -1.50 -9.17 8.48
C GLU A 10 -1.00 -7.80 8.00
N LYS A 11 -1.89 -7.01 7.41
CA LYS A 11 -1.61 -5.67 6.90
C LYS A 11 -1.00 -4.77 7.96
N GLN A 12 -1.46 -4.88 9.20
CA GLN A 12 -0.96 -4.08 10.31
C GLN A 12 0.51 -4.40 10.62
N GLU A 13 0.92 -5.68 10.54
CA GLU A 13 2.32 -6.06 10.73
C GLU A 13 3.24 -5.44 9.67
N LEU A 14 2.77 -5.36 8.42
CA LEU A 14 3.49 -4.68 7.33
C LEU A 14 3.60 -3.17 7.59
N LEU A 15 2.49 -2.53 7.97
CA LEU A 15 2.48 -1.11 8.31
C LEU A 15 3.40 -0.79 9.48
N ASP A 16 3.37 -1.57 10.56
CA ASP A 16 4.20 -1.37 11.75
C ASP A 16 5.68 -1.59 11.45
N ALA A 17 6.03 -2.53 10.56
CA ALA A 17 7.42 -2.70 10.12
C ALA A 17 7.91 -1.51 9.29
N LEU A 18 7.08 -1.02 8.37
CA LEU A 18 7.41 0.14 7.54
C LEU A 18 7.53 1.41 8.37
N GLU A 19 6.59 1.65 9.29
CA GLU A 19 6.60 2.82 10.17
C GLU A 19 7.82 2.84 11.09
N ARG A 20 8.20 1.69 11.66
CA ARG A 20 9.45 1.59 12.45
C ARG A 20 10.70 1.88 11.64
N HIS A 21 10.72 1.54 10.36
CA HIS A 21 11.88 1.77 9.50
C HIS A 21 11.95 3.22 8.96
N MET A 22 10.80 3.79 8.61
CA MET A 22 10.71 5.07 7.91
C MET A 22 10.40 6.25 8.84
N GLY A 23 9.89 6.00 10.05
CA GLY A 23 9.40 7.02 10.98
C GLY A 23 8.06 7.64 10.59
N VAL A 24 7.41 7.13 9.54
CA VAL A 24 6.15 7.63 9.00
C VAL A 24 5.28 6.49 8.49
N LYS A 25 3.96 6.70 8.42
CA LYS A 25 3.00 5.69 7.97
C LYS A 25 2.71 5.79 6.46
N PRO A 26 3.09 4.79 5.65
CA PRO A 26 2.77 4.76 4.22
C PRO A 26 1.33 4.26 3.96
N VAL A 27 0.89 4.34 2.71
CA VAL A 27 -0.36 3.70 2.24
C VAL A 27 -0.04 2.46 1.41
N LEU A 28 -0.78 1.38 1.65
CA LEU A 28 -0.66 0.13 0.91
C LEU A 28 -1.79 -0.01 -0.10
N HIS A 29 -1.44 -0.28 -1.35
CA HIS A 29 -2.37 -0.67 -2.40
C HIS A 29 -2.13 -2.11 -2.82
N CYS A 30 -3.22 -2.83 -3.04
CA CYS A 30 -3.21 -4.22 -3.40
C CYS A 30 -3.91 -4.43 -4.74
N MET A 31 -3.45 -5.42 -5.49
CA MET A 31 -4.16 -5.94 -6.66
C MET A 31 -5.06 -7.10 -6.21
N LYS A 32 -6.32 -7.11 -6.64
CA LYS A 32 -7.25 -8.21 -6.35
C LYS A 32 -7.94 -8.70 -7.62
N LYS A 33 -7.58 -9.90 -8.06
CA LYS A 33 -8.30 -10.62 -9.13
C LYS A 33 -9.48 -11.40 -8.54
N HIS A 34 -10.51 -11.64 -9.36
CA HIS A 34 -11.68 -12.40 -8.92
C HIS A 34 -11.27 -13.82 -8.48
N GLY A 35 -11.70 -14.24 -7.29
CA GLY A 35 -11.36 -15.56 -6.74
C GLY A 35 -9.95 -15.68 -6.15
N GLU A 36 -9.10 -14.65 -6.24
CA GLU A 36 -7.74 -14.67 -5.66
C GLU A 36 -7.65 -13.84 -4.38
N ALA A 37 -6.68 -14.18 -3.52
CA ALA A 37 -6.27 -13.33 -2.41
C ALA A 37 -5.66 -12.01 -2.93
N ALA A 38 -5.87 -10.92 -2.19
CA ALA A 38 -5.29 -9.63 -2.53
C ALA A 38 -3.76 -9.67 -2.37
N LYS A 39 -3.03 -9.22 -3.40
CA LYS A 39 -1.56 -9.21 -3.42
C LYS A 39 -1.07 -7.78 -3.28
N LEU A 40 -0.04 -7.52 -2.46
CA LEU A 40 0.59 -6.21 -2.37
C LEU A 40 1.09 -5.80 -3.75
N LEU A 41 0.67 -4.61 -4.19
CA LEU A 41 1.04 -4.05 -5.49
C LEU A 41 1.99 -2.86 -5.31
N GLU A 42 1.63 -1.92 -4.43
CA GLU A 42 2.40 -0.70 -4.19
C GLU A 42 2.44 -0.34 -2.71
N VAL A 43 3.59 0.19 -2.30
CA VAL A 43 3.76 0.95 -1.05
C VAL A 43 3.95 2.41 -1.45
N ARG A 44 3.02 3.27 -1.03
CA ARG A 44 3.05 4.71 -1.33
C ARG A 44 3.57 5.49 -0.14
N VAL A 45 4.59 6.30 -0.39
CA VAL A 45 5.28 7.13 0.61
C VAL A 45 4.98 8.59 0.28
N CYS A 46 4.65 9.38 1.29
CA CYS A 46 4.30 10.78 1.12
C CYS A 46 5.45 11.69 1.53
N PHE A 47 5.65 12.74 0.74
CA PHE A 47 6.62 13.79 1.00
C PHE A 47 5.89 15.13 1.04
N ASN A 48 6.28 16.01 1.96
CA ASN A 48 5.82 17.39 1.92
C ASN A 48 6.57 18.18 0.82
N PRO A 49 6.20 19.44 0.51
CA PRO A 49 6.90 20.24 -0.50
C PRO A 49 8.38 20.54 -0.20
N LYS A 50 8.83 20.27 1.03
CA LYS A 50 10.25 20.36 1.43
C LYS A 50 11.00 19.03 1.24
N LEU A 51 10.34 18.02 0.67
CA LEU A 51 10.86 16.66 0.46
C LEU A 51 11.17 15.92 1.78
N GLU A 52 10.51 16.30 2.87
CA GLU A 52 10.57 15.54 4.12
C GLU A 52 9.51 14.42 4.07
N MET A 53 9.89 13.22 4.48
CA MET A 53 8.94 12.11 4.62
C MET A 53 7.88 12.46 5.67
N ILE A 54 6.61 12.27 5.31
CA ILE A 54 5.47 12.48 6.21
C ILE A 54 4.53 11.26 6.15
N SER A 55 3.76 11.05 7.21
CA SER A 55 2.69 10.05 7.17
C SER A 55 1.67 10.44 6.12
N CYS A 56 1.29 9.49 5.27
CA CYS A 56 0.25 9.69 4.29
C CYS A 56 -1.11 9.79 5.00
N TYR A 57 -1.76 10.95 4.88
CA TYR A 57 -3.11 11.11 5.41
C TYR A 57 -4.11 10.41 4.49
N GLN A 58 -4.83 9.42 5.01
CA GLN A 58 -6.02 8.92 4.34
C GLN A 58 -7.12 9.96 4.52
N GLN A 59 -7.21 10.90 3.58
CA GLN A 59 -8.29 11.87 3.59
C GLN A 59 -9.64 11.14 3.45
N GLY A 60 -10.44 11.17 4.53
CA GLY A 60 -11.88 11.13 4.38
C GLY A 60 -12.31 12.40 3.63
N MET A 61 -12.62 12.26 2.34
CA MET A 61 -13.39 13.17 1.48
C MET A 61 -13.61 14.61 1.99
N ASN A 62 -12.55 15.41 2.16
CA ASN A 62 -12.72 16.86 2.29
C ASN A 62 -12.66 17.47 0.89
N LYS A 63 -13.77 18.10 0.47
CA LYS A 63 -13.89 18.83 -0.80
C LYS A 63 -12.76 19.86 -0.90
N GLY A 64 -11.79 19.61 -1.79
CA GLY A 64 -10.82 20.63 -2.20
C GLY A 64 -9.36 20.18 -2.27
N GLU A 65 -8.99 18.99 -1.81
CA GLU A 65 -7.62 18.49 -1.98
C GLU A 65 -7.47 17.69 -3.28
N ILE A 66 -6.39 18.00 -3.99
CA ILE A 66 -6.05 17.47 -5.31
C ILE A 66 -5.71 15.99 -5.16
N ASP A 67 -6.49 15.12 -5.78
CA ASP A 67 -6.18 13.70 -5.89
C ASP A 67 -4.94 13.51 -6.77
N ILE A 68 -3.76 13.53 -6.15
CA ILE A 68 -2.48 13.22 -6.80
C ILE A 68 -2.40 11.76 -7.30
N THR A 69 -3.40 10.92 -7.01
CA THR A 69 -3.51 9.55 -7.51
C THR A 69 -4.45 9.41 -8.71
N ALA A 70 -5.14 10.49 -9.12
CA ALA A 70 -6.08 10.48 -10.24
C ALA A 70 -5.45 10.14 -11.60
N GLY A 71 -4.12 10.16 -11.71
CA GLY A 71 -3.40 9.87 -12.96
C GLY A 71 -3.19 8.39 -13.28
N TRP A 72 -3.24 7.48 -12.29
CA TRP A 72 -2.92 6.07 -12.52
C TRP A 72 -3.88 5.15 -11.77
N LYS A 73 -5.06 4.91 -12.37
CA LYS A 73 -5.92 3.81 -11.96
C LYS A 73 -5.38 2.52 -12.57
N VAL A 74 -4.58 1.78 -11.81
CA VAL A 74 -4.25 0.40 -12.16
C VAL A 74 -5.54 -0.42 -12.03
N GLU A 75 -5.96 -1.06 -13.11
CA GLU A 75 -7.15 -1.91 -13.12
C GLU A 75 -7.02 -2.99 -12.03
N ASN A 76 -8.09 -3.18 -11.24
CA ASN A 76 -8.12 -4.07 -10.06
C ASN A 76 -7.24 -3.65 -8.86
N SER A 77 -6.74 -2.41 -8.83
CA SER A 77 -6.12 -1.84 -7.62
C SER A 77 -7.19 -1.45 -6.60
N ILE A 78 -7.00 -1.90 -5.37
CA ILE A 78 -7.87 -1.63 -4.22
C ILE A 78 -7.03 -1.23 -3.01
N PRO A 79 -7.61 -0.56 -2.00
CA PRO A 79 -6.99 -0.51 -0.68
C PRO A 79 -6.70 -1.93 -0.18
N CYS A 80 -5.52 -2.14 0.39
CA CYS A 80 -5.20 -3.47 0.92
C CYS A 80 -6.18 -3.87 2.05
N PRO A 81 -6.77 -5.07 1.98
CA PRO A 81 -7.57 -5.62 3.08
C PRO A 81 -6.68 -6.00 4.28
N ASP A 82 -7.28 -6.44 5.38
CA ASP A 82 -6.55 -6.76 6.62
C ASP A 82 -5.53 -7.89 6.44
N LYS A 83 -5.79 -8.82 5.52
CA LYS A 83 -4.87 -9.89 5.13
C LYS A 83 -4.50 -9.80 3.67
N LEU A 84 -3.21 -9.79 3.37
CA LEU A 84 -2.69 -9.66 2.01
C LEU A 84 -1.56 -10.65 1.75
N ILE A 85 -1.33 -10.97 0.48
CA ILE A 85 -0.18 -11.76 0.03
C ILE A 85 0.97 -10.78 -0.28
N LEU A 86 2.15 -11.02 0.28
CA LEU A 86 3.39 -10.34 -0.12
C LEU A 86 4.08 -11.22 -1.18
N PRO A 87 3.84 -10.99 -2.49
CA PRO A 87 4.24 -11.95 -3.52
C PRO A 87 5.77 -12.04 -3.64
N ARG A 88 6.28 -13.23 -3.97
CA ARG A 88 7.69 -13.38 -4.35
C ARG A 88 7.94 -12.68 -5.68
N HIS A 89 9.16 -12.18 -5.86
CA HIS A 89 9.60 -11.74 -7.18
C HIS A 89 9.56 -12.94 -8.13
N GLN A 90 8.75 -12.86 -9.19
CA GLN A 90 8.81 -13.85 -10.25
C GLN A 90 10.03 -13.51 -11.10
N ASN A 91 11.11 -14.29 -10.94
CA ASN A 91 12.17 -14.34 -11.93
C ASN A 91 11.56 -15.03 -13.15
N SER A 92 11.05 -14.24 -14.09
CA SER A 92 10.75 -14.70 -15.45
C SER A 92 12.02 -14.67 -16.28
#